data_AF-A0A1I7C7L3-F1
#
_entry.id   AF-A0A1I7C7L3-F1
#
_cell.length_a   1.000
_cell.length_b   1.000
_cell.length_c   1.000
_cell.angle_alpha   90.00
_cell.angle_beta   90.00
_cell.angle_gamma   90.00
#
_symmetry.space_group_name_H-M   'P 1'
#
loop_
_entity.id
_entity.type
_entity.pdbx_description
1 polymer ?
#
loop_
_entity_poly.entity_id
_entity_poly.type
_entity_poly.pdbx_seq_one_letter_code
_entity_poly.pdbx_strand_id
1 'polypeptide(L)'
;MSHRYKLYRRTSGIYVVRISVPQRFRRYAGQCEIHTSTGTHDLHEAKLKSGLLLAVWYQTLQEYEQLDHRSLNDSAPLLTGEGMISLSNFAQSVELPVAQLIQAVMNRNLPVFWLATGQAGFYVEVLSEAELDPLDGSYVLNYGEEQGIEGVAKGYLQLTAQPAHLRNIISDGYSEASVCYR
;
A
#
# COMPACT_ATOMS: atom_id res chain seq x y z
N MET A 1 -38.92 -11.07 -12.07
CA MET A 1 -39.49 -9.85 -12.67
C MET A 1 -38.37 -9.03 -13.28
N SER A 2 -38.46 -8.71 -14.57
CA SER A 2 -37.37 -8.14 -15.39
C SER A 2 -37.18 -6.64 -15.15
N HIS A 3 -36.13 -6.24 -14.42
CA HIS A 3 -35.76 -4.83 -14.24
C HIS A 3 -35.04 -4.31 -15.51
N ARG A 4 -35.84 -3.87 -16.49
CA ARG A 4 -35.45 -3.66 -17.89
C ARG A 4 -34.61 -2.41 -18.20
N TYR A 5 -34.39 -1.49 -17.25
CA TYR A 5 -33.73 -0.22 -17.56
C TYR A 5 -32.42 -0.03 -16.79
N LYS A 6 -31.29 -0.02 -17.51
CA LYS A 6 -29.97 0.39 -17.01
C LYS A 6 -29.86 1.90 -16.80
N LEU A 7 -30.82 2.68 -17.27
CA LEU A 7 -30.86 4.14 -17.18
C LEU A 7 -32.24 4.56 -16.66
N TYR A 8 -32.30 5.33 -15.59
CA TYR A 8 -33.55 5.80 -14.99
C TYR A 8 -33.45 7.26 -14.56
N ARG A 9 -34.58 7.96 -14.44
CA ARG A 9 -34.65 9.38 -14.08
C ARG A 9 -34.92 9.52 -12.59
N ARG A 10 -34.14 10.34 -11.88
CA ARG A 10 -34.41 10.72 -10.48
C ARG A 10 -35.43 11.86 -10.42
N THR A 11 -35.96 12.11 -9.23
CA THR A 11 -36.89 13.22 -8.94
C THR A 11 -36.31 14.58 -9.28
N SER A 12 -34.98 14.75 -9.20
CA SER A 12 -34.27 15.96 -9.63
C SER A 12 -34.27 16.17 -11.15
N GLY A 13 -34.78 15.22 -11.93
CA GLY A 13 -34.80 15.25 -13.39
C GLY A 13 -33.53 14.74 -14.06
N ILE A 14 -32.47 14.47 -13.29
CA ILE A 14 -31.20 13.92 -13.78
C ILE A 14 -31.32 12.42 -14.04
N TYR A 15 -30.72 11.94 -15.12
CA TYR A 15 -30.62 10.52 -15.41
C TYR A 15 -29.48 9.83 -14.65
N VAL A 16 -29.71 8.58 -14.26
CA VAL A 16 -28.79 7.76 -13.47
C VAL A 16 -28.68 6.38 -14.10
N VAL A 17 -27.45 5.92 -14.24
CA VAL A 17 -27.08 4.61 -14.74
C VAL A 17 -27.00 3.64 -13.59
N ARG A 18 -27.63 2.49 -13.72
CA ARG A 18 -27.53 1.36 -12.82
C ARG A 18 -26.60 0.31 -13.42
N ILE A 19 -25.48 0.09 -12.76
CA ILE A 19 -24.42 -0.82 -13.18
C ILE A 19 -24.43 -2.02 -12.22
N SER A 20 -24.58 -3.23 -12.74
CA SER A 20 -24.58 -4.43 -11.91
C SER A 20 -23.15 -4.87 -11.58
N VAL A 21 -22.92 -5.20 -10.31
CA VAL A 21 -21.65 -5.76 -9.82
C VAL A 21 -21.68 -7.29 -9.98
N PRO A 22 -20.71 -7.89 -10.71
CA PRO A 22 -20.60 -9.34 -10.84
C PRO A 22 -20.50 -10.03 -9.48
N GLN A 23 -21.09 -11.21 -9.34
CA GLN A 23 -21.22 -11.92 -8.06
C GLN A 23 -19.88 -12.09 -7.32
N ARG A 24 -18.82 -12.45 -8.05
CA ARG A 24 -17.46 -12.61 -7.50
C ARG A 24 -16.88 -11.34 -6.86
N PHE A 25 -17.34 -10.16 -7.28
CA PHE A 25 -16.86 -8.87 -6.77
C PHE A 25 -17.73 -8.27 -5.67
N ARG A 26 -18.92 -8.81 -5.41
CA ARG A 26 -19.86 -8.24 -4.44
C ARG A 26 -19.30 -8.21 -3.01
N ARG A 27 -18.49 -9.20 -2.63
CA ARG A 27 -17.83 -9.24 -1.32
C ARG A 27 -16.86 -8.09 -1.10
N TYR A 28 -16.27 -7.55 -2.17
CA TYR A 28 -15.33 -6.44 -2.11
C TYR A 28 -16.02 -5.09 -2.28
N ALA A 29 -17.02 -5.01 -3.16
CA ALA A 29 -17.78 -3.79 -3.40
C ALA A 29 -18.79 -3.47 -2.29
N GLY A 30 -19.18 -4.46 -1.47
CA GLY A 30 -20.20 -4.31 -0.43
C GLY A 30 -21.64 -4.13 -0.95
N GLN A 31 -21.84 -4.18 -2.27
CA GLN A 31 -23.12 -3.90 -2.93
C GLN A 31 -23.28 -4.68 -4.24
N CYS A 32 -24.53 -4.88 -4.67
CA CYS A 32 -24.88 -5.60 -5.90
C CYS A 32 -24.98 -4.69 -7.13
N GLU A 33 -25.18 -3.39 -6.93
CA GLU A 33 -25.41 -2.41 -7.98
C GLU A 33 -24.73 -1.08 -7.62
N ILE A 34 -24.21 -0.39 -8.63
CA ILE A 34 -23.63 0.96 -8.53
C ILE A 34 -24.54 1.90 -9.31
N HIS A 35 -24.89 3.03 -8.70
CA HIS A 35 -25.79 4.02 -9.27
C HIS A 35 -25.03 5.31 -9.56
N THR A 36 -24.71 5.55 -10.82
CA THR A 36 -23.88 6.68 -11.25
C THR A 36 -24.71 7.69 -12.04
N SER A 37 -24.65 8.97 -11.65
CA SER A 37 -25.34 10.04 -12.35
C SER A 37 -24.73 10.31 -13.73
N THR A 38 -25.56 10.58 -14.74
CA THR A 38 -25.10 11.10 -16.04
C THR A 38 -24.88 12.61 -16.02
N GLY A 39 -25.30 13.30 -14.95
CA GLY A 39 -25.18 14.76 -14.80
C GLY A 39 -26.00 15.57 -15.79
N THR A 40 -26.97 14.98 -16.50
CA THR A 40 -27.80 15.67 -17.49
C THR A 40 -29.28 15.33 -17.34
N HIS A 41 -30.12 16.30 -17.71
CA HIS A 41 -31.57 16.18 -17.78
C HIS A 41 -32.05 15.75 -19.18
N ASP A 42 -31.17 15.75 -20.19
CA ASP A 42 -31.48 15.34 -21.55
C ASP A 42 -31.32 13.82 -21.72
N LEU A 43 -32.34 13.17 -22.28
CA LEU A 43 -32.36 11.72 -22.44
C LEU A 43 -31.34 11.23 -23.47
N HIS A 44 -31.12 11.99 -24.55
CA HIS A 44 -30.21 11.58 -25.61
C HIS A 44 -28.76 11.62 -25.12
N GLU A 45 -28.37 12.73 -24.48
CA GLU A 45 -27.07 12.89 -23.83
C GLU A 45 -26.87 11.86 -22.70
N ALA A 46 -27.91 11.60 -21.91
CA ALA A 46 -27.86 10.57 -20.87
C ALA A 46 -27.59 9.17 -21.43
N LYS A 47 -28.17 8.82 -22.58
CA LYS A 47 -27.90 7.54 -23.25
C LYS A 47 -26.43 7.44 -23.68
N LEU A 48 -25.88 8.49 -24.29
CA LEU A 48 -24.47 8.53 -24.70
C LEU A 48 -23.53 8.36 -23.52
N LYS A 49 -23.72 9.17 -22.46
CA LYS A 49 -22.94 9.08 -21.22
C LYS A 49 -23.08 7.72 -20.54
N SER A 50 -24.28 7.14 -20.56
CA SER A 50 -24.50 5.80 -20.02
C SER A 50 -23.75 4.71 -20.79
N GLY A 51 -23.67 4.83 -22.11
CA GLY A 51 -22.89 3.94 -22.95
C GLY A 51 -21.40 4.01 -22.60
N LEU A 52 -20.86 5.22 -22.44
CA LEU A 52 -19.47 5.43 -22.03
C LEU A 52 -19.17 4.84 -20.64
N LEU A 53 -20.01 5.12 -19.64
CA LEU A 53 -19.84 4.58 -18.29
C LEU A 53 -19.88 3.05 -18.27
N LEU A 54 -20.78 2.44 -19.03
CA LEU A 54 -20.86 0.99 -19.16
C LEU A 54 -19.64 0.43 -19.89
N ALA A 55 -19.15 1.10 -20.94
CA ALA A 55 -17.96 0.69 -21.67
C ALA A 55 -16.71 0.67 -20.76
N VAL A 56 -16.49 1.75 -19.98
CA VAL A 56 -15.41 1.81 -18.99
C VAL A 56 -15.55 0.68 -17.97
N TRP A 57 -16.75 0.47 -17.42
CA TRP A 57 -16.99 -0.62 -16.48
C TRP A 57 -16.64 -2.00 -17.06
N TYR A 58 -17.09 -2.30 -18.28
CA TYR A 58 -16.81 -3.58 -18.92
C TYR A 58 -15.33 -3.74 -19.27
N GLN A 59 -14.66 -2.68 -19.71
CA GLN A 59 -13.22 -2.70 -19.95
C GLN A 59 -12.45 -3.00 -18.67
N THR A 60 -12.77 -2.33 -17.56
CA THR A 60 -12.15 -2.61 -16.26
C THR A 60 -12.37 -4.07 -15.84
N LEU A 61 -13.58 -4.61 -16.03
CA LEU A 61 -13.84 -6.02 -15.73
C LEU A 61 -12.99 -6.97 -16.60
N GLN A 62 -12.76 -6.65 -17.87
CA GLN A 62 -11.89 -7.44 -18.76
C GLN A 62 -10.42 -7.36 -18.34
N GLU A 63 -9.93 -6.18 -17.98
CA GLU A 63 -8.56 -6.00 -17.47
C GLU A 63 -8.34 -6.85 -16.21
N TYR A 64 -9.32 -6.84 -15.29
CA TYR A 64 -9.29 -7.70 -14.10
C TYR A 64 -9.34 -9.20 -14.43
N GLU A 65 -10.15 -9.64 -15.40
CA GLU A 65 -10.14 -11.05 -15.82
C GLU A 65 -8.78 -11.46 -16.41
N GLN A 66 -8.10 -10.56 -17.11
CA GLN A 66 -6.75 -10.82 -17.60
C GLN A 66 -5.70 -10.89 -16.49
N LEU A 67 -5.91 -10.20 -15.35
CA LEU A 67 -5.08 -10.33 -14.16
C LEU A 67 -5.22 -11.69 -13.45
N ASP A 68 -6.35 -12.40 -13.63
CA ASP A 68 -6.49 -13.79 -13.14
C ASP A 68 -5.74 -14.79 -14.06
N HIS A 69 -5.54 -14.45 -15.34
CA HIS A 69 -4.88 -15.31 -16.33
C HIS A 69 -3.37 -15.04 -16.49
N ARG A 70 -2.93 -13.81 -16.23
CA ARG A 70 -1.51 -13.46 -16.08
C ARG A 70 -1.17 -13.66 -14.61
N SER A 71 -0.01 -14.23 -14.27
CA SER A 71 0.34 -14.24 -12.86
C SER A 71 0.37 -12.80 -12.34
N LEU A 72 -0.05 -12.56 -11.09
CA LEU A 72 0.26 -11.29 -10.42
C LEU A 72 1.77 -11.00 -10.52
N ASN A 73 2.58 -12.06 -10.63
CA ASN A 73 4.01 -11.95 -10.89
C ASN A 73 4.36 -11.33 -12.24
N ASP A 74 3.57 -11.62 -13.29
CA ASP A 74 3.80 -11.11 -14.65
C ASP A 74 3.25 -9.69 -14.83
N SER A 75 2.22 -9.33 -14.08
CA SER A 75 1.49 -8.07 -14.22
C SER A 75 1.87 -7.01 -13.18
N ALA A 76 2.39 -7.43 -12.03
CA ALA A 76 2.86 -6.56 -10.97
C ALA A 76 4.13 -7.15 -10.33
N PRO A 77 5.30 -7.04 -10.99
CA PRO A 77 6.56 -7.61 -10.50
C PRO A 77 6.93 -7.20 -9.07
N LEU A 78 6.48 -6.02 -8.62
CA LEU A 78 6.69 -5.54 -7.26
C LEU A 78 5.95 -6.35 -6.19
N LEU A 79 4.93 -7.11 -6.58
CA LEU A 79 4.10 -7.94 -5.69
C LEU A 79 4.56 -9.41 -5.68
N THR A 80 5.64 -9.74 -6.39
CA THR A 80 6.20 -11.11 -6.50
C THR A 80 6.93 -11.60 -5.25
N GLY A 81 7.23 -10.71 -4.29
CA GLY A 81 8.04 -11.01 -3.11
C GLY A 81 7.26 -11.66 -1.96
N GLU A 82 7.95 -11.84 -0.82
CA GLU A 82 7.40 -12.41 0.43
C GLU A 82 6.39 -11.48 1.16
N GLY A 83 5.61 -10.69 0.42
CA GLY A 83 4.66 -9.71 0.97
C GLY A 83 5.29 -8.38 1.41
N MET A 84 6.57 -8.16 1.12
CA MET A 84 7.27 -6.88 1.36
C MET A 84 7.67 -6.24 0.02
N ILE A 85 7.53 -4.92 -0.07
CA ILE A 85 7.94 -4.14 -1.24
C ILE A 85 9.08 -3.22 -0.83
N SER A 86 10.23 -3.34 -1.50
CA SER A 86 11.37 -2.44 -1.31
C SER A 86 10.97 -1.00 -1.67
N LEU A 87 11.22 -0.04 -0.78
CA LEU A 87 10.94 1.38 -1.03
C LEU A 87 11.67 1.90 -2.27
N SER A 88 12.91 1.45 -2.50
CA SER A 88 13.70 1.84 -3.68
C SER A 88 13.12 1.27 -4.97
N ASN A 89 12.71 0.00 -4.95
CA ASN A 89 12.09 -0.63 -6.12
C ASN A 89 10.73 0.00 -6.42
N PHE A 90 9.96 0.32 -5.38
CA PHE A 90 8.69 1.03 -5.52
C PHE A 90 8.92 2.43 -6.09
N ALA A 91 9.87 3.20 -5.55
CA ALA A 91 10.27 4.52 -6.03
C ALA A 91 10.56 4.50 -7.54
N GLN A 92 11.37 3.54 -7.97
CA GLN A 92 11.74 3.37 -9.37
C GLN A 92 10.51 3.07 -10.24
N SER A 93 9.61 2.20 -9.78
CA SER A 93 8.43 1.81 -10.55
C SER A 93 7.39 2.91 -10.75
N VAL A 94 7.29 3.84 -9.79
CA VAL A 94 6.35 4.97 -9.84
C VAL A 94 7.03 6.26 -10.29
N GLU A 95 8.32 6.21 -10.66
CA GLU A 95 9.14 7.35 -11.09
C GLU A 95 9.15 8.51 -10.07
N LEU A 96 9.13 8.19 -8.77
CA LEU A 96 9.20 9.16 -7.68
C LEU A 96 10.52 9.05 -6.91
N PRO A 97 11.07 10.17 -6.39
CA PRO A 97 12.21 10.10 -5.48
C PRO A 97 11.88 9.29 -4.21
N VAL A 98 12.80 8.43 -3.78
CA VAL A 98 12.61 7.58 -2.58
C VAL A 98 12.29 8.40 -1.33
N ALA A 99 12.87 9.60 -1.20
CA ALA A 99 12.58 10.51 -0.09
C ALA A 99 11.08 10.89 -0.01
N GLN A 100 10.40 11.07 -1.15
CA GLN A 100 8.96 11.37 -1.15
C GLN A 100 8.13 10.18 -0.68
N LEU A 101 8.55 8.97 -1.01
CA LEU A 101 7.90 7.75 -0.51
C LEU A 101 8.15 7.54 0.99
N ILE A 102 9.37 7.79 1.47
CA ILE A 102 9.67 7.74 2.90
C ILE A 102 8.80 8.76 3.67
N GLN A 103 8.63 9.98 3.14
CA GLN A 103 7.72 10.97 3.72
C GLN A 103 6.26 10.48 3.75
N ALA A 104 5.78 9.84 2.68
CA ALA A 104 4.43 9.27 2.65
C ALA A 104 4.25 8.13 3.67
N VAL A 105 5.26 7.28 3.83
CA VAL A 105 5.32 6.21 4.84
C VAL A 105 5.24 6.79 6.25
N MET A 106 6.02 7.83 6.53
CA MET A 106 6.02 8.52 7.82
C MET A 106 4.66 9.17 8.12
N ASN A 107 4.09 9.90 7.14
CA ASN A 107 2.81 10.60 7.30
C ASN A 107 1.63 9.68 7.56
N ARG A 108 1.71 8.43 7.08
CA ARG A 108 0.66 7.41 7.24
C ARG A 108 0.99 6.38 8.31
N ASN A 109 2.13 6.50 8.97
CA ASN A 109 2.66 5.56 9.95
C ASN A 109 2.63 4.10 9.44
N LEU A 110 3.06 3.89 8.19
CA LEU A 110 3.12 2.55 7.60
C LEU A 110 4.30 1.78 8.21
N PRO A 111 4.15 0.49 8.54
CA PRO A 111 5.23 -0.31 9.10
C PRO A 111 6.35 -0.51 8.07
N VAL A 112 7.59 -0.28 8.50
CA VAL A 112 8.80 -0.50 7.71
C VAL A 112 9.67 -1.55 8.37
N PHE A 113 10.23 -2.43 7.54
CA PHE A 113 11.16 -3.46 7.94
C PHE A 113 12.48 -3.26 7.21
N TRP A 114 13.57 -3.60 7.87
CA TRP A 114 14.90 -3.62 7.28
C TRP A 114 15.29 -5.07 6.97
N LEU A 115 15.63 -5.35 5.71
CA LEU A 115 16.26 -6.60 5.33
C LEU A 115 17.73 -6.57 5.76
N ALA A 116 18.01 -7.11 6.94
CA ALA A 116 19.32 -7.04 7.60
C ALA A 116 20.17 -8.30 7.39
N THR A 117 19.78 -9.20 6.49
CA THR A 117 20.53 -10.45 6.23
C THR A 117 21.99 -10.16 5.88
N GLY A 118 22.91 -10.71 6.66
CA GLY A 118 24.36 -10.55 6.44
C GLY A 118 24.96 -9.31 7.08
N GLN A 119 24.18 -8.49 7.78
CA GLN A 119 24.68 -7.31 8.49
C GLN A 119 25.26 -7.70 9.84
N ALA A 120 26.47 -7.22 10.14
CA ALA A 120 27.09 -7.40 11.44
C ALA A 120 26.39 -6.52 12.49
N GLY A 121 26.28 -7.01 13.72
CA GLY A 121 25.74 -6.24 14.83
C GLY A 121 25.86 -6.98 16.14
N PHE A 122 25.29 -6.39 17.18
CA PHE A 122 25.29 -6.92 18.54
C PHE A 122 23.89 -7.36 18.93
N TYR A 123 23.78 -8.57 19.46
CA TYR A 123 22.53 -9.13 19.97
C TYR A 123 22.43 -8.94 21.48
N VAL A 124 21.29 -8.41 21.92
CA VAL A 124 20.98 -8.22 23.33
C VAL A 124 19.75 -9.07 23.67
N GLU A 125 19.91 -10.05 24.59
CA GLU A 125 18.80 -10.92 25.01
C GLU A 125 17.79 -10.21 25.93
N VAL A 126 18.28 -9.31 26.79
CA VAL A 126 17.47 -8.63 27.81
C VAL A 126 17.33 -7.15 27.47
N LEU A 127 16.32 -6.81 26.68
CA LEU A 127 16.06 -5.42 26.25
C LEU A 127 15.67 -4.48 27.40
N SER A 128 15.17 -4.99 28.52
CA SER A 128 14.74 -4.16 29.66
C SER A 128 15.89 -3.46 30.38
N GLU A 129 17.13 -3.92 30.17
CA GLU A 129 18.33 -3.34 30.77
C GLU A 129 19.01 -2.32 29.85
N ALA A 130 18.61 -2.27 28.57
CA ALA A 130 19.15 -1.34 27.60
C ALA A 130 18.58 0.07 27.82
N GLU A 131 19.47 1.06 27.85
CA GLU A 131 19.11 2.47 27.97
C GLU A 131 18.36 2.94 26.71
N LEU A 132 17.33 3.77 26.92
CA LEU A 132 16.59 4.41 25.84
C LEU A 132 17.08 5.85 25.67
N ASP A 133 17.28 6.28 24.43
CA ASP A 133 17.56 7.66 24.09
C ASP A 133 16.33 8.53 24.46
N PRO A 134 16.49 9.54 25.33
CA PRO A 134 15.39 10.40 25.75
C PRO A 134 14.82 11.29 24.63
N LEU A 135 15.52 11.47 23.52
CA LEU A 135 15.09 12.32 22.39
C LEU A 135 14.13 11.61 21.45
N ASP A 136 14.37 10.33 21.15
CA ASP A 136 13.62 9.59 20.13
C ASP A 136 13.09 8.22 20.58
N GLY A 137 13.44 7.77 21.79
CA GLY A 137 13.00 6.49 22.36
C GLY A 137 13.64 5.28 21.68
N SER A 138 14.71 5.48 20.90
CA SER A 138 15.55 4.38 20.39
C SER A 138 16.42 3.81 21.50
N TYR A 139 17.05 2.64 21.29
CA TYR A 139 18.00 2.11 22.26
C TYR A 139 19.38 2.72 22.03
N VAL A 140 20.04 3.14 23.11
CA VAL A 140 21.43 3.60 23.07
C VAL A 140 22.33 2.43 22.67
N LEU A 141 23.03 2.59 21.55
CA LEU A 141 23.78 1.48 20.93
C LEU A 141 24.98 1.02 21.77
N ASN A 142 25.57 1.90 22.58
CA ASN A 142 26.71 1.59 23.46
C ASN A 142 26.44 0.37 24.36
N TYR A 143 25.21 0.20 24.85
CA TYR A 143 24.85 -0.96 25.67
C TYR A 143 25.00 -2.27 24.88
N GLY A 144 24.59 -2.27 23.61
CA GLY A 144 24.77 -3.41 22.71
C GLY A 144 26.24 -3.69 22.41
N GLU A 145 27.06 -2.66 22.23
CA GLU A 145 28.50 -2.83 21.99
C GLU A 145 29.25 -3.37 23.22
N GLU A 146 28.86 -2.96 24.42
CA GLU A 146 29.53 -3.35 25.66
C GLU A 146 29.07 -4.71 26.21
N GLN A 147 27.77 -5.01 26.11
CA GLN A 147 27.14 -6.18 26.75
C GLN A 147 26.55 -7.18 25.75
N GLY A 148 26.46 -6.81 24.47
CA GLY A 148 25.84 -7.63 23.44
C GLY A 148 26.79 -8.71 22.88
N ILE A 149 26.18 -9.70 22.25
CA ILE A 149 26.89 -10.79 21.58
C ILE A 149 27.04 -10.42 20.11
N GLU A 150 28.29 -10.31 19.63
CA GLU A 150 28.55 -10.13 18.21
C GLU A 150 27.90 -11.23 17.36
N GLY A 151 27.28 -10.82 16.26
CA GLY A 151 26.73 -11.76 15.32
C GLY A 151 26.30 -11.11 14.03
N VAL A 152 25.59 -11.90 13.23
CA VAL A 152 25.12 -11.50 11.90
C VAL A 152 23.61 -11.60 11.86
N ALA A 153 22.94 -10.50 11.51
CA ALA A 153 21.49 -10.42 11.32
C ALA A 153 21.02 -11.32 10.17
N LYS A 154 19.82 -11.90 10.34
CA LYS A 154 19.19 -12.76 9.33
C LYS A 154 17.72 -12.40 9.15
N GLY A 155 17.35 -12.02 7.93
CA GLY A 155 15.97 -11.74 7.56
C GLY A 155 15.55 -10.29 7.80
N TYR A 156 14.26 -10.10 8.07
CA TYR A 156 13.65 -8.79 8.26
C TYR A 156 13.59 -8.43 9.74
N LEU A 157 14.05 -7.23 10.07
CA LEU A 157 13.99 -6.67 11.42
C LEU A 157 13.09 -5.45 11.43
N GLN A 158 12.35 -5.27 12.52
CA GLN A 158 11.52 -4.10 12.72
C GLN A 158 12.34 -2.98 13.37
N LEU A 159 12.17 -1.75 12.87
CA LEU A 159 12.78 -0.55 13.43
C LEU A 159 12.08 -0.18 14.75
N THR A 160 12.84 -0.02 15.83
CA THR A 160 12.30 0.33 17.16
C THR A 160 11.87 1.79 17.25
N ALA A 161 12.64 2.73 16.67
CA ALA A 161 12.31 4.15 16.54
C ALA A 161 12.14 4.55 15.06
N GLN A 162 11.21 3.89 14.35
CA GLN A 162 11.04 4.05 12.89
C GLN A 162 11.05 5.51 12.40
N PRO A 163 10.30 6.47 12.98
CA PRO A 163 10.28 7.84 12.47
C PRO A 163 11.64 8.54 12.56
N ALA A 164 12.44 8.25 13.59
CA ALA A 164 13.77 8.82 13.75
C ALA A 164 14.74 8.27 12.69
N HIS A 165 14.77 6.95 12.52
CA HIS A 165 15.62 6.31 11.51
C HIS A 165 15.27 6.74 10.08
N LEU A 166 13.97 6.86 9.77
CA LEU A 166 13.55 7.34 8.45
C LEU A 166 13.92 8.81 8.20
N ARG A 167 13.96 9.66 9.24
CA ARG A 167 14.46 11.04 9.11
C ARG A 167 15.96 11.06 8.84
N ASN A 168 16.73 10.29 9.58
CA ASN A 168 18.18 10.18 9.41
C ASN A 168 18.55 9.68 8.00
N ILE A 169 17.80 8.71 7.47
CA ILE A 169 17.97 8.25 6.08
C ILE A 169 17.70 9.38 5.07
N ILE A 170 16.75 10.27 5.33
CA ILE A 170 16.48 11.42 4.44
C ILE A 170 17.55 12.50 4.55
N SER A 171 18.03 12.82 5.77
CA SER A 171 19.02 13.87 5.99
C SER A 171 20.43 13.46 5.62
N ASP A 172 20.85 12.27 6.07
CA ASP A 172 22.25 11.85 6.11
C ASP A 172 22.52 10.68 5.15
N GLY A 173 21.47 10.08 4.57
CA GLY A 173 21.58 8.96 3.63
C GLY A 173 21.82 7.60 4.30
N TYR A 174 22.03 7.58 5.62
CA TYR A 174 22.17 6.37 6.43
C TYR A 174 21.57 6.59 7.83
N SER A 175 21.34 5.49 8.56
CA SER A 175 21.00 5.54 9.98
C SER A 175 21.62 4.35 10.66
N GLU A 176 22.27 4.60 11.79
CA GLU A 176 22.50 3.56 12.80
C GLU A 176 21.17 3.35 13.54
N ALA A 177 20.81 2.10 13.81
CA ALA A 177 19.47 1.79 14.29
C ALA A 177 19.45 0.58 15.22
N SER A 178 18.70 0.71 16.31
CA SER A 178 18.29 -0.42 17.13
C SER A 178 17.09 -1.11 16.47
N VAL A 179 17.19 -2.42 16.31
CA VAL A 179 16.23 -3.23 15.57
C VAL A 179 15.88 -4.50 16.33
N CYS A 180 14.65 -4.98 16.17
CA CYS A 180 14.19 -6.19 16.85
C CYS A 180 13.61 -7.21 15.87
N TYR A 181 13.77 -8.49 16.19
CA TYR A 181 12.96 -9.55 15.57
C TYR A 181 11.51 -9.38 16.02
N ARG A 182 10.58 -9.64 15.10
CA ARG A 182 9.15 -9.67 15.38
C ARG A 182 8.65 -11.09 15.52
#